data_AF-A0A925NC91-F1
#
_entry.id   AF-A0A925NC91-F1
#
_cell.length_a   1.000
_cell.length_b   1.000
_cell.length_c   1.000
_cell.angle_alpha   90.00
_cell.angle_beta   90.00
_cell.angle_gamma   90.00
#
_symmetry.space_group_name_H-M   'P 1'
#
loop_
_entity.id
_entity.type
_entity.pdbx_description
1 polymer ?
#
loop_
_entity_poly.entity_id
_entity_poly.type
_entity_poly.pdbx_seq_one_letter_code
_entity_poly.pdbx_strand_id
1 'polypeptide(L)'
;MPALSSKLSPRSEDFKVNASAMRVLVDDLNAKLAQVALGGGVAPRVKHVARGKLLPRDRVEMLLDPGTPFLEIAPLAAHGMYNGDAPGAGLIAGIGRVAGVECMVVCNDATVKGGTYYPLTVKKHLRAQEIAQANRLPCIYLVDSGGANLPNQDEVFPDRDHFGRI
;
A
#
# COMPACT_ATOMS: atom_id res chain seq x y z
N MET A 1 -30.08 -22.72 0.43
CA MET A 1 -29.04 -22.40 1.43
C MET A 1 -29.68 -22.37 2.81
N PRO A 2 -29.08 -22.95 3.86
CA PRO A 2 -29.62 -22.83 5.20
C PRO A 2 -29.55 -21.36 5.65
N ALA A 3 -30.67 -20.81 6.10
CA ALA A 3 -30.73 -19.45 6.61
C ALA A 3 -30.12 -19.40 8.02
N LEU A 4 -29.13 -18.51 8.22
CA LEU A 4 -28.61 -18.20 9.55
C LEU A 4 -29.51 -17.16 10.21
N SER A 5 -30.23 -17.57 11.25
CA SER A 5 -31.02 -16.65 12.06
C SER A 5 -30.13 -16.01 13.12
N SER A 6 -29.92 -14.70 13.02
CA SER A 6 -29.14 -13.96 14.03
C SER A 6 -29.85 -13.98 15.38
N LYS A 7 -29.10 -14.32 16.43
CA LYS A 7 -29.53 -14.18 17.84
C LYS A 7 -29.05 -12.87 18.46
N LEU A 8 -28.30 -12.07 17.70
CA LEU A 8 -27.73 -10.83 18.17
C LEU A 8 -28.79 -9.71 18.15
N SER A 9 -28.90 -8.98 19.26
CA SER A 9 -29.75 -7.80 19.36
C SER A 9 -28.90 -6.54 19.22
N PRO A 10 -29.00 -5.77 18.11
CA PRO A 10 -28.21 -4.55 17.91
C PRO A 10 -28.53 -3.41 18.90
N ARG A 11 -29.57 -3.58 19.73
CA ARG A 11 -29.99 -2.60 20.73
C ARG A 11 -29.56 -2.97 22.15
N SER A 12 -29.01 -4.18 22.36
CA SER A 12 -28.52 -4.59 23.68
C SER A 12 -27.33 -3.74 24.12
N GLU A 13 -27.12 -3.65 25.42
CA GLU A 13 -26.01 -2.86 25.95
C GLU A 13 -24.66 -3.50 25.61
N ASP A 14 -24.55 -4.83 25.72
CA ASP A 14 -23.35 -5.58 25.31
C ASP A 14 -22.98 -5.31 23.84
N PHE A 15 -23.97 -5.22 22.94
CA PHE A 15 -23.70 -4.88 21.54
C PHE A 15 -23.13 -3.47 21.40
N LYS A 16 -23.72 -2.48 22.10
CA LYS A 16 -23.25 -1.10 22.04
C LYS A 16 -21.83 -0.95 22.61
N VAL A 17 -21.52 -1.61 23.72
CA VAL A 17 -20.18 -1.62 24.32
C VAL A 17 -19.15 -2.19 23.33
N ASN A 18 -19.43 -3.36 22.76
CA ASN A 18 -18.55 -4.00 21.78
C ASN A 18 -18.40 -3.16 20.50
N ALA A 19 -19.51 -2.59 20.00
CA ALA A 19 -19.49 -1.74 18.81
C ALA A 19 -18.71 -0.45 19.04
N SER A 20 -18.81 0.16 20.23
CA SER A 20 -18.06 1.36 20.61
C SER A 20 -16.56 1.07 20.67
N ALA A 21 -16.16 -0.01 21.35
CA ALA A 21 -14.76 -0.42 21.44
C ALA A 21 -14.15 -0.73 20.05
N MET A 22 -14.89 -1.42 19.19
CA MET A 22 -14.44 -1.70 17.82
C MET A 22 -14.31 -0.41 16.99
N ARG A 23 -15.24 0.55 17.17
CA ARG A 23 -15.20 1.82 16.42
C ARG A 23 -13.93 2.61 16.69
N VAL A 24 -13.47 2.64 17.95
CA VAL A 24 -12.20 3.28 18.32
C VAL A 24 -11.02 2.70 17.54
N LEU A 25 -10.96 1.38 17.37
CA LEU A 25 -9.89 0.72 16.61
C LEU A 25 -9.97 1.00 15.10
N VAL A 26 -11.18 1.03 14.56
CA VAL A 26 -11.43 1.36 13.14
C VAL A 26 -11.06 2.81 12.85
N ASP A 27 -11.39 3.74 13.75
CA ASP A 27 -11.07 5.16 13.59
C ASP A 27 -9.55 5.39 13.63
N ASP A 28 -8.84 4.72 14.54
CA ASP A 28 -7.36 4.75 14.59
C ASP A 28 -6.73 4.17 13.31
N LEU A 29 -7.25 3.04 12.80
CA LEU A 29 -6.81 2.48 11.53
C LEU A 29 -7.01 3.47 10.37
N ASN A 30 -8.19 4.07 10.27
CA ASN A 30 -8.51 5.04 9.23
C ASN A 30 -7.60 6.28 9.30
N ALA A 31 -7.31 6.77 10.50
CA ALA A 31 -6.38 7.89 10.69
C ALA A 31 -4.96 7.54 10.21
N LYS A 32 -4.46 6.33 10.52
CA LYS A 32 -3.15 5.86 10.06
C LYS A 32 -3.11 5.68 8.53
N LEU A 33 -4.17 5.15 7.92
CA LEU A 33 -4.27 5.02 6.47
C LEU A 33 -4.27 6.39 5.78
N ALA A 34 -5.02 7.36 6.31
CA ALA A 34 -5.03 8.73 5.81
C ALA A 34 -3.64 9.37 5.89
N GLN A 35 -2.92 9.17 6.99
CA GLN A 35 -1.55 9.67 7.14
C GLN A 35 -0.59 9.03 6.11
N VAL A 36 -0.67 7.72 5.90
CA VAL A 36 0.16 7.03 4.90
C VAL A 36 -0.16 7.49 3.47
N ALA A 37 -1.42 7.82 3.17
CA ALA A 37 -1.83 8.32 1.86
C ALA A 37 -1.16 9.66 1.47
N LEU A 38 -0.59 10.38 2.44
CA LEU A 38 0.21 11.59 2.20
C LEU A 38 1.62 11.29 1.68
N GLY A 39 2.06 10.02 1.62
CA GLY A 39 3.40 9.67 1.14
C GLY A 39 4.49 10.38 1.94
N GLY A 40 5.44 11.03 1.26
CA GLY A 40 6.49 11.82 1.91
C GLY A 40 6.03 13.11 2.60
N GLY A 41 4.73 13.39 2.64
CA GLY A 41 4.15 14.59 3.22
C GLY A 41 4.02 15.75 2.23
N VAL A 42 3.53 16.89 2.73
CA VAL A 42 3.11 18.02 1.87
C VAL A 42 4.26 18.57 1.03
N ALA A 43 5.42 18.86 1.63
CA ALA A 43 6.52 19.50 0.92
C ALA A 43 7.10 18.63 -0.23
N PRO A 44 7.38 17.32 -0.05
CA PRO A 44 7.78 16.45 -1.17
C PRO A 44 6.72 16.32 -2.26
N ARG A 45 5.42 16.24 -1.92
CA ARG A 45 4.33 16.20 -2.91
C ARG A 45 4.30 17.44 -3.78
N VAL A 46 4.40 18.63 -3.18
CA VAL A 46 4.44 19.91 -3.92
C VAL A 46 5.63 19.94 -4.88
N LYS A 47 6.82 19.53 -4.43
CA LYS A 47 8.00 19.44 -5.29
C LYS A 47 7.84 18.43 -6.43
N HIS A 48 7.16 17.31 -6.17
CA HIS A 48 6.89 16.28 -7.18
C HIS A 48 5.94 16.78 -8.27
N VAL A 49 4.84 17.42 -7.89
CA VAL A 49 3.87 18.01 -8.82
C VAL A 49 4.48 19.16 -9.61
N ALA A 50 5.31 20.01 -8.98
CA ALA A 50 6.02 21.10 -9.66
C ALA A 50 6.95 20.63 -10.79
N ARG A 51 7.32 19.34 -10.82
CA ARG A 51 8.07 18.71 -11.92
C ARG A 51 7.18 18.22 -13.07
N GLY A 52 5.88 18.53 -13.06
CA GLY A 52 4.91 18.09 -14.06
C GLY A 52 4.51 16.61 -13.92
N LYS A 53 4.74 16.00 -12.76
CA LYS A 53 4.47 14.57 -12.51
C LYS A 53 3.18 14.40 -11.71
N LEU A 54 2.34 13.45 -12.14
CA LEU A 54 1.22 12.96 -11.33
C LEU A 54 1.73 12.32 -10.03
N LEU A 55 0.97 12.49 -8.94
CA LEU A 55 1.27 11.78 -7.71
C LEU A 55 1.04 10.27 -7.88
N PRO A 56 1.73 9.43 -7.12
CA PRO A 56 1.65 7.97 -7.25
C PRO A 56 0.23 7.41 -7.15
N ARG A 57 -0.57 7.86 -6.17
CA ARG A 57 -1.96 7.40 -6.01
C ARG A 57 -2.86 7.87 -7.17
N ASP A 58 -2.66 9.09 -7.66
CA ASP A 58 -3.38 9.60 -8.83
C ASP A 58 -3.06 8.77 -10.08
N ARG A 59 -1.80 8.32 -10.25
CA ARG A 59 -1.43 7.42 -11.37
C ARG A 59 -2.14 6.08 -11.27
N VAL A 60 -2.23 5.51 -10.08
CA VAL A 60 -2.97 4.25 -9.86
C VAL A 60 -4.45 4.46 -10.19
N GLU A 61 -5.07 5.52 -9.66
CA GLU A 61 -6.48 5.83 -9.94
C GLU A 61 -6.76 6.04 -11.43
N MET A 62 -5.90 6.80 -12.12
CA MET A 62 -6.04 7.05 -13.57
C MET A 62 -5.76 5.82 -14.44
N LEU A 63 -5.04 4.81 -13.93
CA LEU A 63 -4.76 3.56 -14.63
C LEU A 63 -5.97 2.61 -14.57
N LEU A 64 -6.72 2.64 -13.47
CA LEU A 64 -7.82 1.71 -13.21
C LEU A 64 -9.05 2.03 -14.06
N ASP A 65 -9.81 0.98 -14.37
CA ASP A 65 -11.10 1.12 -15.02
C ASP A 65 -12.07 1.93 -14.13
N PRO A 66 -12.82 2.91 -14.68
CA PRO A 66 -13.71 3.77 -13.89
C PRO A 66 -14.71 2.98 -13.04
N GLY A 67 -14.81 3.33 -11.76
CA GLY A 67 -15.75 2.71 -10.81
C GLY A 67 -15.37 1.31 -10.34
N THR A 68 -14.19 0.80 -10.72
CA THR A 68 -13.71 -0.50 -10.24
C THR A 68 -12.97 -0.38 -8.91
N PRO A 69 -13.04 -1.40 -8.03
CA PRO A 69 -12.36 -1.36 -6.75
C PRO A 69 -10.84 -1.53 -6.91
N PHE A 70 -10.10 -1.03 -5.93
CA PHE A 70 -8.68 -1.31 -5.75
C PHE A 70 -8.44 -1.95 -4.39
N LEU A 71 -7.92 -3.17 -4.38
CA LEU A 71 -7.53 -3.88 -3.17
C LEU A 71 -6.06 -3.60 -2.86
N GLU A 72 -5.80 -2.57 -2.05
CA GLU A 72 -4.44 -2.21 -1.64
C GLU A 72 -3.83 -3.25 -0.68
N ILE A 73 -2.58 -3.63 -0.95
CA ILE A 73 -1.82 -4.62 -0.19
C ILE A 73 -0.87 -3.90 0.75
N ALA A 74 -0.94 -4.28 2.03
CA ALA A 74 -0.07 -3.77 3.09
C ALA A 74 0.11 -2.24 3.08
N PRO A 75 -0.98 -1.45 3.15
CA PRO A 75 -0.88 0.01 3.18
C PRO A 75 -0.06 0.50 4.38
N LEU A 76 -0.11 -0.20 5.52
CA LEU A 76 0.68 0.14 6.72
C LEU A 76 2.10 -0.45 6.74
N ALA A 77 2.64 -0.89 5.59
CA ALA A 77 4.01 -1.39 5.54
C ALA A 77 4.99 -0.33 6.09
N ALA A 78 5.98 -0.79 6.87
CA ALA A 78 6.96 0.04 7.59
C ALA A 78 6.38 1.04 8.61
N HIS A 79 5.12 0.87 9.04
CA HIS A 79 4.57 1.65 10.14
C HIS A 79 5.35 1.39 11.44
N GLY A 80 5.75 2.48 12.13
CA GLY A 80 6.57 2.40 13.35
C GLY A 80 8.04 2.01 13.10
N MET A 81 8.48 1.94 11.85
CA MET A 81 9.86 1.61 11.47
C MET A 81 10.58 2.83 10.89
N TYR A 82 11.91 2.78 10.86
CA TYR A 82 12.77 3.77 10.19
C TYR A 82 12.45 5.23 10.58
N ASN A 83 12.07 5.50 11.83
CA ASN A 83 11.67 6.83 12.31
C ASN A 83 10.50 7.47 11.52
N GLY A 84 9.65 6.66 10.88
CA GLY A 84 8.51 7.14 10.08
C GLY A 84 8.89 7.62 8.68
N ASP A 85 10.14 7.38 8.24
CA ASP A 85 10.66 7.89 6.98
C ASP A 85 10.14 7.18 5.72
N ALA A 86 9.54 5.99 5.89
CA ALA A 86 9.11 5.14 4.78
C ALA A 86 7.61 4.76 4.88
N PRO A 87 6.66 5.71 4.92
CA PRO A 87 5.24 5.39 4.97
C PRO A 87 4.83 4.50 3.79
N GLY A 88 4.07 3.44 4.09
CA GLY A 88 3.67 2.44 3.11
C GLY A 88 4.84 1.67 2.49
N ALA A 89 6.02 1.74 3.10
CA ALA A 89 7.31 1.31 2.55
C ALA A 89 7.66 1.98 1.21
N GLY A 90 7.18 3.19 0.94
CA GLY A 90 7.47 3.93 -0.30
C GLY A 90 6.91 3.27 -1.56
N LEU A 91 5.92 2.38 -1.42
CA LEU A 91 5.37 1.58 -2.50
C LEU A 91 3.86 1.41 -2.31
N ILE A 92 3.08 1.72 -3.34
CA ILE A 92 1.67 1.37 -3.43
C ILE A 92 1.60 0.08 -4.25
N ALA A 93 1.01 -0.96 -3.67
CA ALA A 93 0.80 -2.22 -4.38
C ALA A 93 -0.64 -2.67 -4.15
N GLY A 94 -1.28 -3.27 -5.14
CA GLY A 94 -2.65 -3.74 -5.00
C GLY A 94 -3.21 -4.34 -6.27
N ILE A 95 -4.40 -4.92 -6.15
CA ILE A 95 -5.12 -5.54 -7.26
C ILE A 95 -6.24 -4.62 -7.70
N GLY A 96 -6.30 -4.30 -8.98
CA GLY A 96 -7.39 -3.53 -9.57
C GLY A 96 -7.63 -3.91 -11.01
N ARG A 97 -8.71 -3.40 -11.60
CA ARG A 97 -9.07 -3.75 -12.97
C ARG A 97 -8.47 -2.75 -13.96
N VAL A 98 -7.83 -3.26 -15.01
CA VAL A 98 -7.29 -2.48 -16.13
C VAL A 98 -7.73 -3.15 -17.42
N ALA A 99 -8.47 -2.42 -18.25
CA ALA A 99 -9.04 -2.92 -19.50
C ALA A 99 -9.81 -4.25 -19.33
N GLY A 100 -10.62 -4.35 -18.27
CA GLY A 100 -11.40 -5.53 -17.96
C GLY A 100 -10.68 -6.63 -17.19
N VAL A 101 -9.35 -6.53 -17.00
CA VAL A 101 -8.50 -7.59 -16.42
C VAL A 101 -8.04 -7.22 -15.01
N GLU A 102 -8.10 -8.17 -14.07
CA GLU A 102 -7.53 -7.99 -12.73
C GLU A 102 -6.00 -8.04 -12.80
N CYS A 103 -5.35 -6.93 -12.48
CA CYS A 103 -3.91 -6.74 -12.57
C CYS A 103 -3.33 -6.46 -11.19
N MET A 104 -2.14 -6.99 -10.93
CA MET A 104 -1.28 -6.51 -9.84
C MET A 104 -0.62 -5.21 -10.29
N VAL A 105 -0.92 -4.11 -9.60
CA VAL A 105 -0.27 -2.81 -9.82
C VAL A 105 0.75 -2.59 -8.72
N VAL A 106 1.96 -2.19 -9.11
CA VAL A 106 3.04 -1.83 -8.19
C VAL A 106 3.58 -0.46 -8.60
N CYS A 107 3.43 0.54 -7.74
CA CYS A 107 3.79 1.93 -8.01
C CYS A 107 4.70 2.47 -6.91
N ASN A 108 5.90 2.92 -7.29
CA ASN A 108 6.79 3.59 -6.34
C ASN A 108 6.24 4.97 -5.95
N ASP A 109 6.46 5.35 -4.69
CA ASP A 109 6.19 6.70 -4.23
C ASP A 109 7.48 7.52 -4.18
N ALA A 110 7.76 8.26 -5.26
CA ALA A 110 8.92 9.14 -5.36
C ALA A 110 8.95 10.27 -4.31
N THR A 111 7.82 10.56 -3.65
CA THR A 111 7.77 11.55 -2.57
C THR A 111 8.36 11.01 -1.27
N VAL A 112 8.34 9.68 -1.08
CA VAL A 112 8.92 8.99 0.08
C VAL A 112 10.40 8.73 -0.17
N LYS A 113 11.28 9.58 0.40
CA LYS A 113 12.74 9.45 0.28
C LYS A 113 13.23 9.21 -1.17
N GLY A 114 12.61 9.89 -2.13
CA GLY A 114 12.93 9.74 -3.55
C GLY A 114 12.51 8.40 -4.16
N GLY A 115 11.60 7.65 -3.54
CA GLY A 115 11.18 6.31 -3.97
C GLY A 115 12.25 5.24 -3.75
N THR A 116 13.21 5.49 -2.85
CA THR A 116 14.30 4.53 -2.57
C THR A 116 13.77 3.28 -1.86
N TYR A 117 14.39 2.13 -2.17
CA TYR A 117 14.02 0.86 -1.58
C TYR A 117 14.67 0.67 -0.21
N TYR A 118 13.82 0.69 0.82
CA TYR A 118 14.13 0.16 2.13
C TYR A 118 13.99 -1.38 2.12
N PRO A 119 14.50 -2.09 3.14
CA PRO A 119 14.30 -3.54 3.26
C PRO A 119 12.83 -3.95 3.16
N LEU A 120 11.93 -3.19 3.80
CA LEU A 120 10.48 -3.44 3.68
C LEU A 120 9.88 -3.07 2.32
N THR A 121 10.51 -2.18 1.54
CA THR A 121 10.09 -1.92 0.16
C THR A 121 10.32 -3.15 -0.70
N VAL A 122 11.50 -3.78 -0.57
CA VAL A 122 11.82 -5.05 -1.27
C VAL A 122 10.81 -6.12 -0.87
N LYS A 123 10.60 -6.32 0.44
CA LYS A 123 9.67 -7.33 0.94
C LYS A 123 8.24 -7.11 0.46
N LYS A 124 7.76 -5.86 0.44
CA LYS A 124 6.42 -5.52 -0.07
C LYS A 124 6.31 -5.77 -1.59
N HIS A 125 7.36 -5.47 -2.35
CA HIS A 125 7.39 -5.73 -3.79
C HIS A 125 7.35 -7.23 -4.11
N LEU A 126 8.23 -8.01 -3.47
CA LEU A 126 8.24 -9.47 -3.62
C LEU A 126 6.91 -10.09 -3.20
N ARG A 127 6.31 -9.60 -2.10
CA ARG A 127 4.98 -10.07 -1.68
C ARG A 127 3.90 -9.79 -2.73
N ALA A 128 3.96 -8.65 -3.40
CA ALA A 128 3.04 -8.34 -4.50
C ALA A 128 3.24 -9.32 -5.68
N GLN A 129 4.49 -9.63 -6.04
CA GLN A 129 4.80 -10.61 -7.07
C GLN A 129 4.37 -12.04 -6.70
N GLU A 130 4.55 -12.46 -5.45
CA GLU A 130 4.05 -13.76 -4.96
C GLU A 130 2.54 -13.88 -5.12
N ILE A 131 1.79 -12.84 -4.75
CA ILE A 131 0.33 -12.81 -4.91
C ILE A 131 -0.02 -12.87 -6.40
N ALA A 132 0.66 -12.09 -7.24
CA ALA A 132 0.43 -12.11 -8.68
C ALA A 132 0.71 -13.49 -9.29
N GLN A 133 1.83 -14.12 -8.93
CA GLN A 133 2.20 -15.45 -9.41
C GLN A 133 1.19 -16.52 -8.96
N ALA A 134 0.80 -16.52 -7.68
CA ALA A 134 -0.13 -17.50 -7.14
C ALA A 134 -1.53 -17.40 -7.78
N ASN A 135 -1.94 -16.20 -8.20
CA ASN A 135 -3.27 -15.92 -8.75
C ASN A 135 -3.27 -15.66 -10.27
N ARG A 136 -2.11 -15.78 -10.93
CA ARG A 136 -1.91 -15.52 -12.37
C ARG A 136 -2.37 -14.12 -12.81
N LEU A 137 -2.07 -13.11 -12.00
CA LEU A 137 -2.39 -11.71 -12.30
C LEU A 137 -1.30 -11.11 -13.19
N PRO A 138 -1.64 -10.44 -14.30
CA PRO A 138 -0.70 -9.58 -15.02
C PRO A 138 -0.15 -8.48 -14.10
N CYS A 139 1.14 -8.17 -14.22
CA CYS A 139 1.80 -7.16 -13.42
C CYS A 139 2.01 -5.85 -14.21
N ILE A 140 1.67 -4.72 -13.60
CA ILE A 140 1.95 -3.38 -14.12
C ILE A 140 2.82 -2.64 -13.10
N TYR A 141 4.04 -2.31 -13.50
CA TYR A 141 5.02 -1.59 -12.68
C TYR A 141 5.08 -0.12 -13.09
N LEU A 142 4.61 0.77 -12.22
CA LEU A 142 4.74 2.22 -12.36
C LEU A 142 6.03 2.67 -11.67
N VAL A 143 7.16 2.44 -12.36
CA VAL A 143 8.51 2.61 -11.81
C VAL A 143 8.86 4.09 -11.69
N ASP A 144 9.20 4.52 -10.47
CA ASP A 144 9.65 5.89 -10.17
C ASP A 144 10.49 5.89 -8.88
N SER A 145 11.66 5.24 -8.95
CA SER A 145 12.54 4.98 -7.81
C SER A 145 13.92 5.59 -7.99
N GLY A 146 14.47 6.16 -6.92
CA GLY A 146 15.85 6.66 -6.83
C GLY A 146 16.91 5.59 -6.56
N GLY A 147 16.55 4.29 -6.49
CA GLY A 147 17.48 3.18 -6.23
C GLY A 147 17.30 2.56 -4.85
N ALA A 148 18.35 1.93 -4.31
CA ALA A 148 18.35 1.31 -2.99
C ALA A 148 18.67 2.31 -1.87
N ASN A 149 18.14 2.07 -0.67
CA ASN A 149 18.58 2.78 0.53
C ASN A 149 20.00 2.30 0.90
N LEU A 150 21.01 3.11 0.54
CA LEU A 150 22.42 2.74 0.74
C LEU A 150 22.81 2.49 2.21
N PRO A 151 22.32 3.26 3.20
CA PRO A 151 22.57 2.94 4.62
C PRO A 151 22.12 1.54 5.04
N ASN A 152 21.14 0.94 4.37
CA ASN A 152 20.61 -0.40 4.65
C ASN A 152 20.90 -1.40 3.51
N GLN A 153 21.95 -1.18 2.71
CA GLN A 153 22.20 -1.97 1.50
C GLN A 153 22.38 -3.48 1.75
N ASP A 154 22.92 -3.89 2.91
CA ASP A 154 23.12 -5.28 3.31
C ASP A 154 21.80 -6.01 3.59
N GLU A 155 20.76 -5.27 3.94
CA GLU A 155 19.39 -5.77 4.09
C GLU A 155 18.55 -5.60 2.81
N VAL A 156 19.14 -5.05 1.74
CA VAL A 156 18.45 -4.77 0.47
C VAL A 156 19.04 -5.55 -0.70
N PHE A 157 20.33 -5.91 -0.68
CA PHE A 157 21.05 -6.41 -1.85
C PHE A 157 21.46 -7.90 -1.82
N PRO A 158 22.15 -8.43 -0.79
CA PRO A 158 22.98 -9.62 -0.96
C PRO A 158 22.27 -10.97 -0.97
N ASP A 159 21.06 -11.10 -0.40
CA ASP A 159 20.44 -12.39 -0.12
C ASP A 159 19.41 -12.84 -1.18
N ARG A 160 18.97 -14.09 -1.11
CA ARG A 160 18.03 -14.71 -2.07
C ARG A 160 16.74 -13.92 -2.25
N ASP A 161 16.19 -13.38 -1.17
CA ASP A 161 14.91 -12.68 -1.14
C ASP A 161 15.11 -11.15 -1.11
N HIS A 162 16.25 -10.67 -1.62
CA HIS A 162 16.60 -9.26 -1.73
C HIS A 162 16.34 -8.70 -3.15
N PHE A 163 16.78 -7.47 -3.42
CA PHE A 163 16.37 -6.66 -4.57
C PHE A 163 16.52 -7.35 -5.93
N GLY A 164 17.52 -8.20 -6.13
CA GLY A 164 17.74 -8.94 -7.39
C GLY A 164 16.70 -10.04 -7.69
N ARG A 165 15.78 -10.32 -6.76
CA ARG A 165 14.70 -11.30 -6.92
C ARG A 165 13.44 -10.71 -7.57
N ILE A 166 13.32 -9.38 -7.56
CA ILE A 166 12.24 -8.61 -8.20
C ILE A 166 12.35 -8.74 -9.72
#